data_AF-A0A920F7E8-F1
#
_entry.id   AF-A0A920F7E8-F1
#
_cell.length_a   1.000
_cell.length_b   1.000
_cell.length_c   1.000
_cell.angle_alpha   90.00
_cell.angle_beta   90.00
_cell.angle_gamma   90.00
#
_symmetry.space_group_name_H-M   'P 1'
#
loop_
_entity.id
_entity.type
_entity.pdbx_description
1 polymer ?
#
loop_
_entity_poly.entity_id
_entity_poly.type
_entity_poly.pdbx_seq_one_letter_code
_entity_poly.pdbx_strand_id
1 'polypeptide(L)'
;MRVLKVETADEMLAHCMESLPVDIAVCAAAVADWKVANKSDQKIKKQKNINYETLSLSQNPDILKTLSNADNNRPDLVIGFAAETEDILHNGIRKQKKKLRLDLGK
;
A
#
# COMPACT_ATOMS: atom_id res chain seq x y z
N MET A 1 -20.29 6.66 -10.77
CA MET A 1 -19.17 6.41 -9.84
C MET A 1 -19.49 5.16 -9.05
N ARG A 2 -18.65 4.11 -9.13
CA ARG A 2 -18.75 2.92 -8.29
C ARG A 2 -17.85 3.11 -7.07
N VAL A 3 -18.34 2.76 -5.88
CA VAL A 3 -17.60 2.89 -4.62
C VAL A 3 -17.42 1.51 -4.01
N LEU A 4 -16.18 1.14 -3.72
CA LEU A 4 -15.81 -0.05 -2.96
C LEU A 4 -15.25 0.42 -1.63
N LYS A 5 -15.82 -0.05 -0.52
CA LYS A 5 -15.36 0.30 0.82
C LYS A 5 -14.36 -0.76 1.29
N VAL A 6 -13.26 -0.31 1.87
CA VAL A 6 -12.18 -1.15 2.40
C VAL A 6 -11.72 -0.61 3.75
N GLU A 7 -11.26 -1.49 4.61
CA GLU A 7 -10.71 -1.16 5.92
C GLU A 7 -9.22 -1.49 6.02
N THR A 8 -8.75 -2.51 5.29
CA THR A 8 -7.36 -2.98 5.37
C THR A 8 -6.58 -2.76 4.08
N ALA A 9 -5.25 -2.71 4.18
CA ALA A 9 -4.37 -2.67 3.02
C ALA A 9 -4.50 -3.93 2.14
N ASP A 10 -4.78 -5.09 2.75
CA ASP A 10 -4.99 -6.34 2.04
C ASP A 10 -6.29 -6.30 1.23
N GLU A 11 -7.40 -5.82 1.81
CA GLU A 11 -8.68 -5.61 1.10
C GLU A 11 -8.53 -4.58 -0.03
N MET A 12 -7.83 -3.48 0.24
CA MET A 12 -7.55 -2.47 -0.78
C MET A 12 -6.77 -3.06 -1.95
N LEU A 13 -5.71 -3.84 -1.68
CA LEU A 13 -4.97 -4.51 -2.74
C LEU A 13 -5.85 -5.47 -3.53
N ALA A 14 -6.63 -6.32 -2.84
CA ALA A 14 -7.50 -7.29 -3.49
C ALA A 14 -8.47 -6.62 -4.47
N HIS A 15 -9.20 -5.59 -4.03
CA HIS A 15 -10.13 -4.87 -4.90
C HIS A 15 -9.44 -4.08 -6.01
N CYS A 16 -8.24 -3.54 -5.77
CA CYS A 16 -7.46 -2.91 -6.82
C CYS A 16 -7.10 -3.93 -7.92
N MET A 17 -6.66 -5.14 -7.54
CA MET A 17 -6.32 -6.20 -8.49
C MET A 17 -7.54 -6.73 -9.25
N GLU A 18 -8.67 -6.91 -8.58
CA GLU A 18 -9.94 -7.31 -9.21
C GLU A 18 -10.49 -6.25 -10.18
N SER A 19 -10.11 -4.99 -9.99
CA SER A 19 -10.55 -3.89 -10.85
C SER A 19 -9.73 -3.75 -12.12
N LEU A 20 -8.58 -4.43 -12.23
CA LEU A 20 -7.76 -4.40 -13.44
C LEU A 20 -8.41 -5.23 -14.57
N PRO A 21 -8.22 -4.84 -15.84
CA PRO A 21 -7.42 -3.71 -16.31
C PRO A 21 -8.14 -2.35 -16.19
N VAL A 22 -7.36 -1.28 -16.02
CA VAL A 22 -7.82 0.11 -16.07
C VAL A 22 -6.80 0.97 -16.81
N ASP A 23 -7.23 2.09 -17.38
CA ASP A 23 -6.31 3.01 -18.07
C ASP A 23 -5.39 3.75 -17.09
N ILE A 24 -5.93 4.19 -15.95
CA ILE A 24 -5.23 5.03 -14.97
C ILE A 24 -5.48 4.53 -13.55
N ALA A 25 -4.41 4.39 -12.76
CA ALA A 25 -4.47 4.15 -11.32
C ALA A 25 -3.90 5.36 -10.55
N VAL A 26 -4.72 5.96 -9.68
CA VAL A 26 -4.32 7.09 -8.81
C VAL A 26 -4.29 6.62 -7.35
N CYS A 27 -3.09 6.34 -6.83
CA CYS A 27 -2.88 5.81 -5.49
C CYS A 27 -2.72 6.95 -4.46
N ALA A 28 -3.83 7.61 -4.14
CA ALA A 28 -3.86 8.75 -3.21
C ALA A 28 -4.07 8.37 -1.73
N ALA A 29 -4.43 7.12 -1.44
CA ALA A 29 -4.70 6.66 -0.08
C ALA A 29 -3.42 6.69 0.79
N ALA A 30 -3.56 7.14 2.04
CA ALA A 30 -2.51 7.07 3.06
C ALA A 30 -2.46 5.66 3.68
N VAL A 31 -2.00 4.69 2.91
CA VAL A 31 -1.90 3.29 3.35
C VAL A 31 -0.75 3.14 4.34
N ALA A 32 -1.02 2.54 5.51
CA ALA A 32 0.01 2.29 6.51
C ALA A 32 1.06 1.29 6.00
N ASP A 33 2.35 1.53 6.30
CA ASP A 33 3.44 0.64 5.89
C ASP A 33 3.44 -0.71 6.65
N TRP A 34 2.85 -0.75 7.84
CA TRP A 34 2.80 -1.94 8.70
C TRP A 34 1.40 -2.24 9.23
N LYS A 35 1.16 -3.50 9.55
CA LYS A 35 -0.03 -4.02 10.25
C LYS A 35 0.40 -4.84 11.47
N VAL A 36 -0.53 -5.05 12.40
CA VAL A 36 -0.32 -5.95 13.55
C VAL A 36 -0.16 -7.37 13.03
N ALA A 37 0.98 -8.00 13.35
CA ALA A 37 1.30 -9.35 12.89
C ALA A 37 0.34 -10.40 13.48
N ASN A 38 -0.06 -10.21 14.74
CA ASN A 38 -0.94 -11.10 15.49
C ASN A 38 -2.26 -10.40 15.81
N LYS A 39 -3.06 -10.09 14.79
CA LYS A 39 -4.37 -9.44 14.98
C LYS A 39 -5.30 -10.36 15.79
N SER A 40 -5.94 -9.83 16.83
CA SER A 40 -6.95 -10.52 17.61
C SER A 40 -8.35 -10.13 17.12
N ASP A 41 -9.22 -11.13 16.91
CA ASP A 41 -10.63 -10.89 16.55
C ASP A 41 -11.46 -10.37 17.73
N GLN A 42 -10.93 -10.49 18.94
CA GLN A 42 -11.58 -10.06 20.16
C GLN A 42 -10.76 -9.01 20.89
N LYS A 43 -11.45 -8.17 21.66
CA LYS A 43 -10.80 -7.19 22.53
C LYS A 43 -9.86 -7.91 23.50
N ILE A 44 -8.57 -7.59 23.43
CA ILE A 44 -7.55 -8.12 24.35
C ILE A 44 -7.87 -7.61 25.76
N LYS A 45 -8.20 -8.53 26.67
CA LYS A 45 -8.46 -8.21 28.08
C LYS A 45 -7.15 -8.06 28.83
N LYS A 46 -7.14 -7.18 29.84
CA LYS A 46 -6.04 -7.12 30.80
C LYS A 46 -5.97 -8.43 31.60
N GLN A 47 -4.78 -9.01 31.65
CA GLN A 47 -4.36 -10.26 32.26
C GLN A 47 -2.94 -10.05 32.79
N LYS A 48 -2.64 -10.60 33.98
CA LYS A 48 -1.35 -10.40 34.65
C LYS A 48 -0.14 -10.99 33.90
N ASN A 49 -0.36 -11.94 32.99
CA ASN A 49 0.70 -12.73 32.33
C ASN A 49 0.90 -12.40 30.84
N ILE A 50 0.26 -11.36 30.31
CA ILE A 50 0.51 -10.89 28.94
C ILE A 50 1.45 -9.69 29.02
N ASN A 51 2.52 -9.69 28.23
CA ASN A 51 3.36 -8.52 28.04
C ASN A 51 2.68 -7.54 27.06
N TYR A 52 2.17 -6.41 27.58
CA TYR A 52 1.51 -5.36 26.78
C TYR A 52 2.47 -4.33 26.19
N GLU A 53 3.77 -4.40 26.50
CA GLU A 53 4.76 -3.42 26.08
C GLU A 53 5.23 -3.67 24.63
N THR A 54 4.94 -4.86 24.08
CA THR A 54 5.39 -5.25 22.74
C THR A 54 4.20 -5.39 21.80
N LEU A 55 4.24 -4.65 20.68
CA LEU A 55 3.35 -4.85 19.54
C LEU A 55 4.15 -5.43 18.37
N SER A 56 3.90 -6.68 18.02
CA SER A 56 4.52 -7.31 16.85
C SER A 56 3.88 -6.78 15.57
N LEU A 57 4.70 -6.23 14.68
CA LEU A 57 4.26 -5.68 13.40
C LEU A 57 4.81 -6.50 12.23
N SER A 58 4.03 -6.58 11.16
CA SER A 58 4.43 -7.11 9.86
C SER A 58 4.18 -6.06 8.78
N GLN A 59 4.89 -6.10 7.66
CA GLN A 59 4.68 -5.16 6.57
C GLN A 59 3.31 -5.36 5.91
N ASN A 60 2.69 -4.25 5.47
CA ASN A 60 1.55 -4.27 4.57
C ASN A 60 2.00 -4.47 3.12
N PRO A 61 1.11 -4.93 2.23
CA PRO A 61 1.38 -4.92 0.80
C PRO A 61 1.60 -3.50 0.26
N ASP A 62 2.54 -3.33 -0.67
CA ASP A 62 2.75 -2.07 -1.38
C ASP A 62 1.86 -2.01 -2.63
N ILE A 63 0.65 -1.47 -2.49
CA ILE A 63 -0.36 -1.41 -3.56
C ILE A 63 0.16 -0.70 -4.81
N LEU A 64 0.81 0.45 -4.65
CA LEU A 64 1.37 1.22 -5.76
C LEU A 64 2.38 0.38 -6.54
N LYS A 65 3.29 -0.28 -5.82
CA LYS A 65 4.29 -1.14 -6.43
C LYS A 65 3.67 -2.35 -7.12
N THR A 66 2.67 -2.99 -6.50
CA THR A 66 2.00 -4.15 -7.11
C THR A 66 1.28 -3.76 -8.39
N LEU A 67 0.51 -2.66 -8.40
CA LEU A 67 -0.18 -2.19 -9.61
C LEU A 67 0.79 -1.81 -10.72
N SER A 68 1.91 -1.16 -10.37
CA SER A 68 2.94 -0.79 -11.34
C SER A 68 3.67 -1.99 -11.96
N ASN A 69 3.55 -3.18 -11.36
CA ASN A 69 4.16 -4.42 -11.82
C ASN A 69 3.12 -5.51 -12.18
N ALA A 70 1.85 -5.15 -12.43
CA ALA A 70 0.78 -6.12 -12.73
C ALA A 70 0.85 -6.72 -14.16
N ASP A 71 2.06 -6.90 -14.71
CA ASP A 71 2.35 -7.45 -16.04
C ASP A 71 1.40 -6.96 -17.14
N ASN A 72 0.67 -7.86 -17.80
CA ASN A 72 -0.25 -7.55 -18.90
C ASN A 72 -1.47 -6.73 -18.46
N ASN A 73 -1.75 -6.68 -17.16
CA ASN A 73 -2.87 -5.93 -16.58
C ASN A 73 -2.43 -4.59 -15.97
N ARG A 74 -1.15 -4.22 -16.10
CA ARG A 74 -0.63 -2.95 -15.60
C ARG A 74 -1.37 -1.78 -16.26
N PRO A 75 -1.85 -0.80 -15.48
CA PRO A 75 -2.41 0.44 -16.05
C PRO A 75 -1.39 1.17 -16.92
N ASP A 76 -1.87 1.88 -17.95
CA ASP A 76 -1.02 2.71 -18.81
C ASP A 76 -0.36 3.84 -18.01
N LEU A 77 -1.06 4.38 -17.02
CA LEU A 77 -0.54 5.39 -16.11
C LEU A 77 -0.80 5.03 -14.65
N VAL A 78 0.27 5.01 -13.84
CA VAL A 78 0.22 4.78 -12.39
C VAL A 78 0.79 6.01 -11.67
N ILE A 79 -0.06 6.67 -10.88
CA ILE A 79 0.28 7.86 -10.10
C ILE A 79 0.33 7.49 -8.63
N GLY A 80 1.44 7.83 -7.97
CA GLY A 80 1.61 7.72 -6.52
C GLY A 80 1.91 9.07 -5.88
N PHE A 81 1.60 9.18 -4.59
CA PHE A 81 1.89 10.37 -3.80
C PHE A 81 2.98 10.05 -2.77
N ALA A 82 3.85 11.04 -2.53
CA ALA A 82 4.84 10.99 -1.47
C ALA A 82 4.91 12.36 -0.80
N ALA A 83 4.70 12.39 0.51
CA ALA A 83 5.03 13.54 1.34
C ALA A 83 6.44 13.33 1.90
N GLU A 84 7.37 14.22 1.59
CA GLU A 84 8.72 14.26 2.15
C GLU A 84 8.86 15.50 3.02
N THR A 85 9.51 15.37 4.17
CA THR A 85 9.79 16.51 5.06
C THR A 85 11.16 17.12 4.81
N GLU A 86 12.08 16.35 4.21
CA GLU A 86 13.48 16.74 3.97
C GLU A 86 13.94 16.22 2.61
N ASP A 87 14.87 16.93 1.97
CA ASP A 87 15.47 16.60 0.67
C ASP A 87 14.45 16.02 -0.34
N ILE A 88 13.40 16.80 -0.58
CA ILE A 88 12.16 16.39 -1.26
C ILE A 88 12.46 15.79 -2.65
N LEU A 89 13.34 16.42 -3.42
CA LEU A 89 13.68 15.97 -4.77
C LEU A 89 14.43 14.62 -4.74
N HIS A 90 15.45 14.50 -3.90
CA HIS A 90 16.24 13.27 -3.83
C HIS A 90 15.39 12.10 -3.33
N ASN A 91 14.65 12.31 -2.24
CA ASN A 91 13.80 11.28 -1.64
C ASN A 91 12.62 10.91 -2.55
N GLY A 92 12.02 11.90 -3.22
CA GLY A 92 10.97 11.68 -4.21
C GLY A 92 11.43 10.81 -5.38
N ILE A 93 12.58 11.12 -5.99
CA ILE A 93 13.15 10.32 -7.09
C ILE A 93 13.49 8.90 -6.61
N ARG A 94 14.05 8.76 -5.40
CA ARG A 94 14.37 7.45 -4.83
C ARG A 94 13.11 6.60 -4.62
N LYS A 95 12.03 7.18 -4.08
CA LYS A 95 10.75 6.47 -3.92
C LYS A 95 10.12 6.11 -5.26
N GLN A 96 10.18 7.01 -6.23
CA GLN A 96 9.68 6.76 -7.59
C GLN A 96 10.36 5.52 -8.20
N LYS A 97 11.70 5.48 -8.20
CA LYS A 97 12.48 4.35 -8.76
C LYS A 97 12.23 3.03 -8.02
N LYS A 98 11.94 3.08 -6.72
CA LYS A 98 11.67 1.89 -5.90
C LYS A 98 10.28 1.28 -6.18
N LYS A 99 9.28 2.13 -6.45
CA LYS A 99 7.87 1.72 -6.49
C LYS A 99 7.30 1.63 -7.90
N LEU A 100 7.77 2.45 -8.83
CA LEU A 100 7.24 2.50 -10.19
C LEU A 100 8.13 1.75 -11.17
N ARG A 101 7.49 0.92 -12.00
CA ARG A 101 8.08 0.44 -13.25
C ARG A 101 8.02 1.59 -14.26
N LEU A 102 9.18 2.15 -14.56
CA LEU A 102 9.33 3.20 -15.58
C LEU A 102 9.42 2.53 -16.94
N ASP A 103 8.48 2.86 -17.83
CA ASP A 103 8.57 2.47 -19.24
C ASP A 103 9.41 3.52 -19.96
N LEU A 104 10.72 3.47 -19.75
CA LEU A 104 11.68 4.28 -20.50
C LEU A 104 11.81 3.69 -21.92
N GLY A 105 10.86 3.99 -22.82
CA GLY A 105 10.99 3.63 -24.24
C GLY A 105 9.73 3.26 -25.02
N LYS A 106 8.60 3.96 -24.81
CA LYS A 106 7.58 4.08 -25.86
C LYS A 106 7.68 5.47 -26.49
#